data_AF-A0A8S1N4T1-F1
#
_entry.id   AF-A0A8S1N4T1-F1
#
_cell.length_a   1.000
_cell.length_b   1.000
_cell.length_c   1.000
_cell.angle_alpha   90.00
_cell.angle_beta   90.00
_cell.angle_gamma   90.00
#
_symmetry.space_group_name_H-M   'P 1'
#
loop_
_entity.id
_entity.type
_entity.pdbx_description
1 polymer ?
#
loop_
_entity_poly.entity_id
_entity_poly.type
_entity_poly.pdbx_seq_one_letter_code
_entity_poly.pdbx_strand_id
1 'polypeptide(L)'
;MQETQSNDNYIALDITTQQSVGSEQAQKRESRTKKKNKIKIIPPLRNENFYNEQIRADFIMKVYICLTMELTFTFVMVILGLYTNMQYWLVTTGQQKSCYCAFGNFAQCGCTYFSHYYPTWLFYVSITASIILHITVFCGGKRIRKRPWNLIILGLYILFFGFLVTNLCILIAYEFGVGIVWQAIGITFIFVLALTIYQFKTKNCLSYRVGSICLFIPTLAIMLILMGVYSNYALSIFLCTLFIIGEGFFLIWETQMIIGDEKLKLTIDDYEIGSLLLYASIIQLIWRIMIWIMAIKDKKVGREIVRECTLHQLNKKSYKEAK
;
A
#
# COMPACT_ATOMS: atom_id res chain seq x y z
N MET A 1 90.19 44.51 -2.79
CA MET A 1 89.04 44.29 -1.89
C MET A 1 88.44 42.93 -2.25
N GLN A 2 88.35 42.07 -1.24
CA GLN A 2 87.96 40.63 -1.18
C GLN A 2 86.57 40.33 -1.82
N GLU A 3 86.34 39.23 -2.56
CA GLU A 3 86.06 37.81 -2.13
C GLU A 3 84.64 37.64 -1.52
N THR A 4 83.78 36.62 -1.71
CA THR A 4 83.81 35.21 -2.20
C THR A 4 82.33 34.69 -2.31
N GLN A 5 81.93 33.91 -3.34
CA GLN A 5 81.63 32.44 -3.41
C GLN A 5 80.27 31.86 -2.93
N SER A 6 79.67 30.98 -3.77
CA SER A 6 79.42 29.52 -3.57
C SER A 6 78.30 29.01 -4.53
N ASN A 7 78.57 28.29 -5.65
CA ASN A 7 78.82 26.83 -5.86
C ASN A 7 77.66 25.90 -5.41
N ASP A 8 77.24 24.80 -6.06
CA ASP A 8 77.57 24.13 -7.33
C ASP A 8 76.65 22.88 -7.55
N ASN A 9 76.30 22.57 -8.82
CA ASN A 9 76.26 21.26 -9.56
C ASN A 9 75.46 20.01 -9.05
N TYR A 10 75.12 18.90 -9.78
CA TYR A 10 75.49 18.18 -11.04
C TYR A 10 74.27 17.31 -11.52
N ILE A 11 73.82 17.22 -12.79
CA ILE A 11 74.14 16.32 -13.96
C ILE A 11 73.29 15.02 -14.16
N ALA A 12 73.14 14.65 -15.44
CA ALA A 12 72.20 13.77 -16.15
C ALA A 12 72.70 12.36 -16.56
N LEU A 13 71.78 11.60 -17.21
CA LEU A 13 71.92 10.48 -18.21
C LEU A 13 72.55 9.12 -17.82
N ASP A 14 71.92 7.98 -18.22
CA ASP A 14 72.39 7.14 -19.35
C ASP A 14 71.39 6.02 -19.77
N ILE A 15 71.56 5.49 -20.99
CA ILE A 15 70.69 4.63 -21.82
C ILE A 15 71.29 3.20 -21.98
N THR A 16 70.51 2.25 -22.55
CA THR A 16 70.81 0.89 -23.13
C THR A 16 70.72 -0.32 -22.16
N THR A 17 70.18 -1.51 -22.48
CA THR A 17 70.09 -2.28 -23.75
C THR A 17 69.01 -3.40 -23.65
N GLN A 18 68.56 -3.95 -24.79
CA GLN A 18 67.50 -4.95 -25.00
C GLN A 18 67.86 -6.43 -24.72
N GLN A 19 66.80 -7.27 -24.56
CA GLN A 19 66.67 -8.72 -24.91
C GLN A 19 67.55 -9.74 -24.12
N SER A 20 67.14 -10.94 -23.69
CA SER A 20 66.04 -11.85 -24.05
C SER A 20 65.96 -13.04 -23.07
N VAL A 21 64.73 -13.55 -22.84
CA VAL A 21 64.35 -14.97 -22.60
C VAL A 21 64.61 -15.61 -21.23
N GLY A 22 63.51 -16.04 -20.59
CA GLY A 22 63.44 -17.39 -19.99
C GLY A 22 63.39 -17.53 -18.46
N SER A 23 62.18 -17.40 -17.91
CA SER A 23 61.60 -18.25 -16.85
C SER A 23 62.32 -18.53 -15.51
N GLU A 24 61.49 -18.41 -14.46
CA GLU A 24 61.61 -18.92 -13.09
C GLU A 24 62.28 -18.04 -12.02
N GLN A 25 61.51 -17.85 -10.94
CA GLN A 25 61.89 -17.30 -9.62
C GLN A 25 61.61 -15.81 -9.34
N ALA A 26 60.60 -15.23 -9.99
CA ALA A 26 59.93 -14.00 -9.56
C ALA A 26 58.94 -14.18 -8.37
N GLN A 27 59.22 -15.07 -7.40
CA GLN A 27 58.22 -15.45 -6.38
C GLN A 27 58.68 -15.43 -4.91
N LYS A 28 59.75 -14.71 -4.54
CA LYS A 28 60.17 -14.70 -3.11
C LYS A 28 60.71 -13.42 -2.48
N ARG A 29 60.64 -12.25 -3.14
CA ARG A 29 61.20 -11.00 -2.58
C ARG A 29 60.28 -9.78 -2.47
N GLU A 30 58.99 -9.93 -2.78
CA GLU A 30 58.01 -8.82 -2.72
C GLU A 30 57.26 -8.69 -1.39
N SER A 31 57.65 -9.42 -0.34
CA SER A 31 56.95 -9.46 0.95
C SER A 31 57.46 -8.50 2.03
N ARG A 32 58.37 -7.55 1.71
CA ARG A 32 59.01 -6.71 2.76
C ARG A 32 59.06 -5.19 2.55
N THR A 33 58.43 -4.60 1.54
CA THR A 33 58.53 -3.14 1.34
C THR A 33 57.22 -2.53 0.87
N LYS A 34 56.35 -2.14 1.82
CA LYS A 34 55.56 -0.89 1.83
C LYS A 34 54.54 -0.90 2.98
N LYS A 35 55.07 -0.93 4.19
CA LYS A 35 54.43 -0.42 5.40
C LYS A 35 54.60 1.11 5.39
N LYS A 36 53.59 1.84 4.90
CA LYS A 36 53.19 3.22 5.27
C LYS A 36 52.37 3.82 4.12
N ASN A 37 51.27 4.47 4.48
CA ASN A 37 50.28 5.16 3.63
C ASN A 37 49.19 4.29 3.01
N LYS A 38 48.32 3.72 3.85
CA LYS A 38 46.89 3.67 3.55
C LYS A 38 46.19 4.64 4.49
N ILE A 39 45.84 5.82 3.98
CA ILE A 39 44.77 6.63 4.54
C ILE A 39 43.56 5.69 4.58
N LYS A 40 43.17 5.26 5.78
CA LYS A 40 41.97 4.48 6.00
C LYS A 40 40.83 5.47 5.75
N ILE A 41 40.34 5.53 4.51
CA ILE A 41 39.07 6.17 4.21
C ILE A 41 38.07 5.39 5.07
N ILE A 42 37.69 5.99 6.19
CA ILE A 42 36.61 5.51 7.03
C ILE A 42 35.37 5.63 6.14
N PRO A 43 34.76 4.53 5.68
CA PRO A 43 33.46 4.64 5.02
C PRO A 43 32.51 5.32 6.03
N PRO A 44 31.61 6.21 5.59
CA PRO A 44 30.70 6.90 6.51
C PRO A 44 30.02 5.83 7.37
N LEU A 45 30.08 6.02 8.70
CA LEU A 45 29.50 5.15 9.73
C LEU A 45 28.18 4.53 9.25
N ARG A 46 28.28 3.34 8.66
CA ARG A 46 27.16 2.43 8.51
C ARG A 46 26.82 2.03 9.94
N ASN A 47 25.64 2.43 10.40
CA ASN A 47 25.14 2.18 11.76
C ASN A 47 25.53 0.79 12.28
N GLU A 48 26.64 0.72 13.03
CA GLU A 48 27.10 -0.45 13.79
C GLU A 48 26.10 -0.83 14.90
N ASN A 49 25.08 0.01 15.14
CA ASN A 49 24.08 -0.16 16.19
C ASN A 49 22.97 -1.18 15.89
N PHE A 50 23.00 -1.90 14.76
CA PHE A 50 21.88 -2.76 14.33
C PHE A 50 22.08 -4.27 14.54
N TYR A 51 23.14 -4.71 15.24
CA TYR A 51 23.31 -6.12 15.59
C TYR A 51 22.57 -6.54 16.87
N ASN A 52 22.06 -5.59 17.66
CA ASN A 52 21.29 -5.89 18.86
C ASN A 52 19.82 -6.14 18.49
N GLU A 53 19.39 -7.39 18.67
CA GLU A 53 17.99 -7.84 18.52
C GLU A 53 17.01 -6.93 19.28
N GLN A 54 17.44 -6.41 20.44
CA GLN A 54 16.66 -5.49 21.28
C GLN A 54 16.36 -4.14 20.59
N ILE A 55 17.32 -3.55 19.89
CA ILE A 55 17.12 -2.25 19.19
C ILE A 55 16.14 -2.43 18.02
N ARG A 56 16.18 -3.60 17.36
CA ARG A 56 15.25 -3.94 16.27
C ARG A 56 13.83 -4.18 16.79
N ALA A 57 13.70 -4.89 17.90
CA ALA A 57 12.41 -5.12 18.55
C ALA A 57 11.75 -3.79 18.97
N ASP A 58 12.52 -2.87 19.55
CA ASP A 58 12.03 -1.54 19.93
C ASP A 58 11.56 -0.71 18.72
N PHE A 59 12.29 -0.77 17.60
CA PHE A 59 11.89 -0.12 16.36
C PHE A 59 10.55 -0.68 15.83
N ILE A 60 10.46 -2.01 15.71
CA ILE A 60 9.25 -2.68 15.22
C ILE A 60 8.06 -2.35 16.14
N MET A 61 8.25 -2.41 17.45
CA MET A 61 7.20 -2.09 18.42
C MET A 61 6.67 -0.66 18.22
N LYS A 62 7.55 0.33 18.01
CA LYS A 62 7.14 1.72 17.75
C LYS A 62 6.32 1.87 16.47
N VAL A 63 6.72 1.19 15.38
CA VAL A 63 5.96 1.17 14.12
C VAL A 63 4.55 0.65 14.36
N TYR A 64 4.42 -0.52 15.01
CA TYR A 64 3.11 -1.15 15.23
C TYR A 64 2.23 -0.36 16.22
N ILE A 65 2.82 0.31 17.21
CA ILE A 65 2.08 1.24 18.09
C ILE A 65 1.49 2.39 17.27
N CYS A 66 2.30 3.01 16.41
CA CYS A 66 1.88 4.11 15.54
C CYS A 66 0.77 3.66 14.59
N LEU A 67 0.95 2.50 13.95
CA LEU A 67 -0.02 1.87 13.05
C LEU A 67 -1.35 1.59 13.75
N THR A 68 -1.29 1.10 14.99
CA THR A 68 -2.50 0.83 15.79
C THR A 68 -3.23 2.12 16.13
N MET A 69 -2.52 3.20 16.47
CA MET A 69 -3.13 4.52 16.71
C MET A 69 -3.80 5.06 15.43
N GLU A 70 -3.12 4.96 14.28
CA GLU A 70 -3.61 5.37 12.96
C GLU A 70 -4.90 4.65 12.57
N LEU A 71 -4.90 3.32 12.69
CA LEU A 71 -6.06 2.49 12.38
C LEU A 71 -7.22 2.74 13.35
N THR A 72 -6.94 2.86 14.65
CA THR A 72 -7.96 3.13 15.67
C THR A 72 -8.64 4.48 15.41
N PHE A 73 -7.85 5.52 15.13
CA PHE A 73 -8.39 6.83 14.79
C PHE A 73 -9.31 6.75 13.55
N THR A 74 -8.85 6.09 12.49
CA THR A 74 -9.63 5.92 11.26
C THR A 74 -10.92 5.15 11.51
N PHE A 75 -10.86 4.10 12.32
CA PHE A 75 -12.01 3.27 12.66
C PHE A 75 -13.06 4.04 13.47
N VAL A 76 -12.62 4.83 14.45
CA VAL A 76 -13.51 5.73 15.20
C VAL A 76 -14.16 6.75 14.27
N MET A 77 -13.40 7.35 13.34
CA MET A 77 -13.93 8.27 12.34
C MET A 77 -14.99 7.61 11.45
N VAL A 78 -14.74 6.38 10.98
CA VAL A 78 -15.71 5.61 10.18
C VAL A 78 -16.97 5.31 10.98
N ILE A 79 -16.86 4.88 12.24
CA ILE A 79 -18.03 4.64 13.11
C ILE A 79 -18.82 5.94 13.31
N LEU A 80 -18.16 7.04 13.66
CA LEU A 80 -18.81 8.33 13.84
C LEU A 80 -19.51 8.75 12.54
N GLY A 81 -18.85 8.60 11.39
CA GLY A 81 -19.42 8.88 10.09
C GLY A 81 -20.66 8.05 9.77
N LEU A 82 -20.67 6.76 10.09
CA LEU A 82 -21.77 5.83 9.77
C LEU A 82 -22.95 5.90 10.73
N TYR A 83 -22.71 6.20 12.01
CA TYR A 83 -23.73 6.08 13.07
C TYR A 83 -24.17 7.41 13.69
N THR A 84 -23.52 8.52 13.35
CA THR A 84 -23.89 9.85 13.86
C THR A 84 -24.31 10.80 12.75
N ASN A 85 -24.73 12.00 13.12
CA ASN A 85 -25.08 13.08 12.18
C ASN A 85 -23.86 13.63 11.41
N MET A 86 -22.65 13.11 11.64
CA MET A 86 -21.45 13.47 10.89
C MET A 86 -21.63 13.21 9.37
N GLN A 87 -22.45 12.23 8.98
CA GLN A 87 -22.75 11.93 7.56
C GLN A 87 -23.26 13.14 6.76
N TYR A 88 -24.03 14.05 7.37
CA TYR A 88 -24.59 15.24 6.68
C TYR A 88 -23.53 16.28 6.30
N TRP A 89 -22.41 16.30 7.02
CA TRP A 89 -21.29 17.18 6.69
C TRP A 89 -20.48 16.64 5.51
N LEU A 90 -20.50 15.33 5.31
CA LEU A 90 -19.65 14.62 4.37
C LEU A 90 -20.35 14.41 3.02
N VAL A 91 -21.63 14.02 3.04
CA VAL A 91 -22.41 13.69 1.85
C VAL A 91 -23.73 14.45 1.85
N THR A 92 -24.08 15.02 0.70
CA THR A 92 -25.38 15.66 0.49
C THR A 92 -26.30 14.73 -0.30
N THR A 93 -27.54 14.60 0.16
CA THR A 93 -28.56 13.79 -0.50
C THR A 93 -29.50 14.68 -1.30
N GLY A 94 -29.63 14.42 -2.60
CA GLY A 94 -30.64 15.01 -3.48
C GLY A 94 -31.65 13.97 -3.92
N GLN A 95 -32.94 14.33 -3.97
CA GLN A 95 -33.98 13.49 -4.56
C GLN A 95 -34.28 14.00 -5.97
N GLN A 96 -34.06 13.17 -7.00
CA GLN A 96 -34.43 13.50 -8.38
C GLN A 96 -35.61 12.63 -8.81
N LYS A 97 -36.65 13.27 -9.33
CA LYS A 97 -37.84 12.60 -9.85
C LYS A 97 -37.66 12.30 -11.34
N SER A 98 -37.63 11.02 -11.69
CA SER A 98 -37.57 10.58 -13.09
C SER A 98 -38.89 9.89 -13.44
N CYS A 99 -39.60 10.43 -14.43
CA CYS A 99 -40.85 9.85 -14.93
C CYS A 99 -40.61 9.25 -16.31
N TYR A 100 -41.02 8.01 -16.50
CA TYR A 100 -40.93 7.29 -17.77
C TYR A 100 -42.26 6.62 -18.10
N CYS A 101 -42.54 6.55 -19.40
CA CYS A 101 -43.72 5.87 -19.93
C CYS A 101 -43.27 4.67 -20.77
N ALA A 102 -44.01 3.57 -20.72
CA ALA A 102 -43.71 2.41 -21.53
C ALA A 102 -43.85 2.75 -23.03
N PHE A 103 -42.89 2.30 -23.86
CA PHE A 103 -42.95 2.48 -25.31
C PHE A 103 -44.25 1.86 -25.87
N GLY A 104 -45.10 2.69 -26.48
CA GLY A 104 -46.31 2.26 -27.20
C GLY A 104 -47.64 2.39 -26.44
N ASN A 105 -47.66 2.80 -25.17
CA ASN A 105 -48.92 3.09 -24.44
C ASN A 105 -48.78 4.27 -23.48
N PHE A 106 -49.40 5.41 -23.81
CA PHE A 106 -49.43 6.62 -22.97
C PHE A 106 -50.17 6.43 -21.63
N ALA A 107 -50.95 5.36 -21.46
CA ALA A 107 -51.72 5.10 -20.25
C ALA A 107 -50.91 4.46 -19.09
N GLN A 108 -49.66 4.04 -19.32
CA GLN A 108 -48.78 3.47 -18.29
C GLN A 108 -47.50 4.31 -18.16
N CYS A 109 -47.63 5.45 -17.48
CA CYS A 109 -46.52 6.29 -17.05
C CYS A 109 -46.31 6.12 -15.54
N GLY A 110 -45.07 5.85 -15.14
CA GLY A 110 -44.65 5.75 -13.75
C GLY A 110 -43.58 6.78 -13.43
N CYS A 111 -43.60 7.33 -12.23
CA CYS A 111 -42.51 8.16 -11.71
C CYS A 111 -41.81 7.41 -10.59
N THR A 112 -40.49 7.34 -10.66
CA THR A 112 -39.66 6.82 -9.58
C THR A 112 -38.75 7.92 -9.05
N TYR A 113 -38.54 7.90 -7.74
CA TYR A 113 -37.64 8.81 -7.05
C TYR A 113 -36.28 8.14 -6.95
N PHE A 114 -35.24 8.76 -7.51
CA PHE A 114 -33.87 8.31 -7.38
C PHE A 114 -33.16 9.20 -6.36
N SER A 115 -32.55 8.57 -5.36
CA SER A 115 -31.69 9.27 -4.40
C SER A 115 -30.29 9.39 -5.01
N HIS A 116 -29.82 10.61 -5.21
CA HIS A 116 -28.46 10.90 -5.64
C HIS A 116 -27.63 11.41 -4.47
N TYR A 117 -26.42 10.88 -4.33
CA TYR A 117 -25.48 11.21 -3.27
C TYR A 117 -24.32 12.01 -3.88
N TYR A 118 -24.20 13.29 -3.52
CA TYR A 118 -23.11 14.14 -3.99
C TYR A 118 -22.09 14.36 -2.87
N PRO A 119 -20.79 14.14 -3.13
CA PRO A 119 -19.75 14.47 -2.17
C PRO A 119 -19.72 15.98 -1.92
N THR A 120 -19.52 16.37 -0.67
CA THR A 120 -19.41 17.78 -0.29
C THR A 120 -18.02 18.34 -0.62
N TRP A 121 -17.84 19.66 -0.44
CA TRP A 121 -16.54 20.32 -0.57
C TRP A 121 -15.45 19.70 0.33
N LEU A 122 -15.82 19.14 1.49
CA LEU A 122 -14.89 18.47 2.42
C LEU A 122 -14.23 17.23 1.80
N PHE A 123 -14.93 16.52 0.90
CA PHE A 123 -14.35 15.39 0.17
C PHE A 123 -13.21 15.83 -0.74
N TYR A 124 -13.42 16.90 -1.51
CA TYR A 124 -12.38 17.43 -2.41
C TYR A 124 -11.18 18.00 -1.65
N VAL A 125 -11.44 18.69 -0.54
CA VAL A 125 -10.38 19.20 0.35
C VAL A 125 -9.57 18.06 0.96
N SER A 126 -10.24 17.01 1.48
CA SER A 126 -9.55 15.86 2.07
C SER A 126 -8.68 15.11 1.04
N ILE A 127 -9.18 14.86 -0.17
CA ILE A 127 -8.38 14.28 -1.26
C ILE A 127 -7.15 15.12 -1.57
N THR A 128 -7.33 16.42 -1.79
CA THR A 128 -6.23 17.31 -2.18
C THR A 128 -5.19 17.39 -1.07
N ALA A 129 -5.62 17.53 0.18
CA ALA A 129 -4.74 17.58 1.33
C ALA A 129 -3.99 16.25 1.55
N SER A 130 -4.67 15.11 1.46
CA SER A 130 -4.05 13.79 1.59
C SER A 130 -2.98 13.56 0.52
N ILE A 131 -3.23 13.93 -0.74
CA ILE A 131 -2.24 13.80 -1.82
C ILE A 131 -1.01 14.68 -1.56
N ILE A 132 -1.23 15.96 -1.21
CA ILE A 132 -0.13 16.89 -0.91
C ILE A 132 0.71 16.38 0.26
N LEU A 133 0.07 15.89 1.33
CA LEU A 133 0.76 15.35 2.50
C LEU A 133 1.52 14.07 2.15
N HIS A 134 0.94 13.18 1.34
CA HIS A 134 1.61 11.97 0.88
C HIS A 134 2.88 12.32 0.08
N ILE A 135 2.77 13.22 -0.90
CA ILE A 135 3.93 13.70 -1.68
C ILE A 135 4.95 14.37 -0.76
N THR A 136 4.51 15.15 0.22
CA THR A 136 5.40 15.83 1.18
C THR A 136 6.18 14.81 2.02
N VAL A 137 5.59 13.68 2.39
CA VAL A 137 6.30 12.62 3.13
C VAL A 137 7.34 11.92 2.24
N PHE A 138 7.00 11.63 0.98
CA PHE A 138 7.91 10.94 0.05
C PHE A 138 9.05 11.83 -0.47
N CYS A 139 8.72 13.04 -0.93
CA CYS A 139 9.69 14.03 -1.40
C CYS A 139 10.33 14.83 -0.25
N GLY A 140 9.86 14.61 0.97
CA GLY A 140 10.32 15.30 2.16
C GLY A 140 11.74 14.96 2.50
N GLY A 141 12.64 15.92 2.31
CA GLY A 141 14.04 15.78 2.71
C GLY A 141 14.21 15.67 4.23
N LYS A 142 15.47 15.81 4.68
CA LYS A 142 15.88 15.65 6.09
C LYS A 142 15.14 16.55 7.09
N ARG A 143 14.48 17.62 6.65
CA ARG A 143 13.74 18.55 7.52
C ARG A 143 12.42 17.96 8.04
N ILE A 144 11.71 17.22 7.20
CA ILE A 144 10.41 16.61 7.53
C ILE A 144 10.57 15.39 8.43
N ARG A 145 11.73 14.72 8.34
CA ARG A 145 12.11 13.57 9.18
C ARG A 145 12.55 13.96 10.60
N LYS A 146 12.70 15.26 10.90
CA LYS A 146 13.08 15.72 12.24
C LYS A 146 11.83 16.03 13.07
N ARG A 147 11.84 15.64 14.34
CA ARG A 147 10.89 16.16 15.33
C ARG A 147 11.00 17.68 15.41
N PRO A 148 9.88 18.42 15.56
CA PRO A 148 8.50 17.93 15.73
C PRO A 148 7.69 17.76 14.42
N TRP A 149 8.27 18.12 13.28
CA TRP A 149 7.54 18.21 12.01
C TRP A 149 6.99 16.87 11.52
N ASN A 150 7.71 15.78 11.75
CA ASN A 150 7.27 14.43 11.39
C ASN A 150 5.91 14.06 12.02
N LEU A 151 5.74 14.34 13.31
CA LEU A 151 4.51 14.04 14.06
C LEU A 151 3.34 14.92 13.64
N ILE A 152 3.60 16.20 13.34
CA ILE A 152 2.55 17.13 12.88
C ILE A 152 2.03 16.70 11.51
N ILE A 153 2.95 16.40 10.58
CA ILE A 153 2.58 15.94 9.23
C ILE A 153 1.85 14.61 9.29
N LEU A 154 2.32 13.69 10.15
CA LEU A 154 1.67 12.41 10.38
C LEU A 154 0.23 12.59 10.89
N GLY A 155 0.04 13.37 11.96
CA GLY A 155 -1.28 13.62 12.52
C GLY A 155 -2.23 14.27 11.51
N LEU A 156 -1.73 15.23 10.74
CA LEU A 156 -2.52 15.91 9.71
C LEU A 156 -2.89 14.97 8.55
N TYR A 157 -1.97 14.08 8.15
CA TYR A 157 -2.24 13.07 7.13
C TYR A 157 -3.35 12.13 7.60
N ILE A 158 -3.24 11.59 8.82
CA ILE A 158 -4.23 10.68 9.40
C ILE A 158 -5.61 11.36 9.50
N LEU A 159 -5.64 12.64 9.87
CA LEU A 159 -6.87 13.43 9.93
C LEU A 159 -7.55 13.50 8.55
N PHE A 160 -6.87 14.05 7.54
CA PHE A 160 -7.46 14.23 6.21
C PHE A 160 -7.75 12.92 5.50
N PHE A 161 -6.83 11.95 5.58
CA PHE A 161 -7.02 10.65 4.98
C PHE A 161 -8.12 9.86 5.69
N GLY A 162 -8.27 9.98 7.01
CA GLY A 162 -9.39 9.43 7.76
C GLY A 162 -10.74 10.01 7.33
N PHE A 163 -10.82 11.33 7.09
CA PHE A 163 -12.03 11.94 6.50
C PHE A 163 -12.32 11.42 5.10
N LEU A 164 -11.31 11.27 4.24
CA LEU A 164 -11.43 10.72 2.90
C LEU A 164 -12.01 9.29 2.95
N VAL A 165 -11.40 8.42 3.76
CA VAL A 165 -11.86 7.03 3.95
C VAL A 165 -13.28 6.99 4.48
N THR A 166 -13.60 7.83 5.46
CA THR A 166 -14.96 7.90 6.05
C THR A 166 -16.00 8.33 5.02
N ASN A 167 -15.72 9.34 4.19
CA ASN A 167 -16.60 9.75 3.09
C ASN A 167 -16.88 8.59 2.13
N LEU A 168 -15.84 7.87 1.73
CA LEU A 168 -15.98 6.72 0.83
C LEU A 168 -16.82 5.59 1.46
N CYS A 169 -16.61 5.30 2.74
CA CYS A 169 -17.41 4.32 3.46
C CYS A 169 -18.89 4.72 3.55
N ILE A 170 -19.18 6.00 3.79
CA ILE A 170 -20.56 6.52 3.85
C ILE A 170 -21.24 6.41 2.49
N LEU A 171 -20.57 6.82 1.40
CA LEU A 171 -21.12 6.73 0.04
C LEU A 171 -21.50 5.29 -0.30
N ILE A 172 -20.61 4.34 -0.01
CA ILE A 172 -20.88 2.91 -0.25
C ILE A 172 -22.00 2.40 0.67
N ALA A 173 -22.05 2.86 1.92
CA ALA A 173 -23.09 2.47 2.86
C ALA A 173 -24.48 2.96 2.43
N TYR A 174 -24.58 4.13 1.81
CA TYR A 174 -25.84 4.64 1.26
C TYR A 174 -26.35 3.86 0.06
N GLU A 175 -25.44 3.43 -0.84
CA GLU A 175 -25.85 2.69 -2.03
C GLU A 175 -26.09 1.20 -1.77
N PHE A 176 -25.22 0.56 -0.99
CA PHE A 176 -25.21 -0.90 -0.84
C PHE A 176 -25.46 -1.38 0.60
N GLY A 177 -25.60 -0.46 1.56
CA GLY A 177 -25.83 -0.76 2.97
C GLY A 177 -24.56 -0.89 3.81
N VAL A 178 -24.65 -0.49 5.08
CA VAL A 178 -23.55 -0.46 6.06
C VAL A 178 -22.88 -1.82 6.26
N GLY A 179 -23.61 -2.92 6.08
CA GLY A 179 -23.10 -4.29 6.29
C GLY A 179 -21.88 -4.64 5.44
N ILE A 180 -21.74 -4.06 4.24
CA ILE A 180 -20.58 -4.34 3.37
C ILE A 180 -19.29 -3.74 3.93
N VAL A 181 -19.39 -2.55 4.54
CA VAL A 181 -18.25 -1.88 5.15
C VAL A 181 -17.67 -2.76 6.27
N TRP A 182 -18.54 -3.28 7.14
CA TRP A 182 -18.15 -4.16 8.23
C TRP A 182 -17.58 -5.50 7.76
N GLN A 183 -18.17 -6.09 6.72
CA GLN A 183 -17.64 -7.32 6.12
C GLN A 183 -16.22 -7.11 5.57
N ALA A 184 -15.96 -6.01 4.87
CA ALA A 184 -14.65 -5.72 4.33
C ALA A 184 -13.60 -5.51 5.43
N ILE A 185 -13.92 -4.71 6.46
CA ILE A 185 -13.04 -4.50 7.62
C ILE A 185 -12.72 -5.84 8.30
N GLY A 186 -13.73 -6.71 8.50
CA GLY A 186 -13.55 -8.02 9.12
C GLY A 186 -12.64 -8.95 8.31
N ILE A 187 -12.81 -9.01 6.98
CA ILE A 187 -11.95 -9.80 6.09
C ILE A 187 -10.51 -9.28 6.13
N THR A 188 -10.31 -7.95 6.05
CA THR A 188 -8.98 -7.35 6.13
C THR A 188 -8.31 -7.64 7.48
N PHE A 189 -9.05 -7.57 8.57
CA PHE A 189 -8.53 -7.87 9.90
C PHE A 189 -8.01 -9.30 10.00
N ILE A 190 -8.79 -10.28 9.52
CA ILE A 190 -8.35 -11.70 9.47
C ILE A 190 -7.10 -11.85 8.61
N PHE A 191 -7.05 -11.16 7.46
CA PHE A 191 -5.94 -11.23 6.53
C PHE A 191 -4.64 -10.67 7.12
N VAL A 192 -4.70 -9.47 7.70
CA VAL A 192 -3.56 -8.83 8.38
C VAL A 192 -3.12 -9.68 9.57
N LEU A 193 -4.06 -10.18 10.38
CA LEU A 193 -3.76 -11.04 11.53
C LEU A 193 -3.07 -12.34 11.11
N ALA A 194 -3.53 -12.99 10.02
CA ALA A 194 -2.89 -14.19 9.49
C ALA A 194 -1.45 -13.90 9.02
N LEU A 195 -1.24 -12.77 8.33
CA LEU A 195 0.09 -12.33 7.92
C LEU A 195 0.98 -12.03 9.13
N THR A 196 0.47 -11.34 10.14
CA THR A 196 1.21 -11.01 11.36
C THR A 196 1.61 -12.28 12.13
N ILE A 197 0.70 -13.24 12.32
CA ILE A 197 1.02 -14.54 12.95
C ILE A 197 2.08 -15.29 12.15
N TYR A 198 1.95 -15.30 10.82
CA TYR A 198 2.92 -15.94 9.93
C TYR A 198 4.33 -15.35 10.07
N GLN A 199 4.42 -14.02 10.22
CA GLN A 199 5.67 -13.31 10.46
C GLN A 199 6.29 -13.70 11.81
N PHE A 200 5.49 -13.80 12.87
CA PHE A 200 6.00 -14.19 14.19
C PHE A 200 6.42 -15.67 14.28
N LYS A 201 5.79 -16.56 13.51
CA LYS A 201 6.12 -17.98 13.50
C LYS A 201 7.41 -18.28 12.72
N THR A 202 7.68 -17.51 11.66
CA THR A 202 8.86 -17.72 10.82
C THR A 202 10.08 -17.03 11.44
N LYS A 203 10.76 -17.70 12.38
CA LYS A 203 11.96 -17.18 13.07
C LYS A 203 13.17 -16.91 12.17
N ASN A 204 13.18 -17.46 10.96
CA ASN A 204 14.29 -17.34 10.01
C ASN A 204 13.77 -16.67 8.74
N CYS A 205 14.34 -15.50 8.41
CA CYS A 205 14.24 -14.79 7.15
C CYS A 205 12.92 -15.02 6.41
N LEU A 206 11.96 -14.13 6.66
CA LEU A 206 10.68 -14.01 5.98
C LEU A 206 10.92 -14.02 4.47
N SER A 207 10.99 -15.22 3.89
CA SER A 207 11.38 -15.37 2.50
C SER A 207 10.17 -14.90 1.72
N TYR A 208 10.30 -13.73 1.07
CA TYR A 208 9.29 -13.14 0.19
C TYR A 208 8.60 -14.20 -0.69
N ARG A 209 9.34 -15.23 -1.09
CA ARG A 209 8.87 -16.40 -1.85
C ARG A 209 7.81 -17.23 -1.12
N VAL A 210 7.95 -17.52 0.17
CA VAL A 210 7.00 -18.38 0.89
C VAL A 210 5.74 -17.60 1.27
N GLY A 211 5.89 -16.34 1.71
CA GLY A 211 4.75 -15.46 2.01
C GLY A 211 3.90 -15.18 0.76
N SER A 212 4.53 -14.93 -0.38
CA SER A 212 3.82 -14.74 -1.64
C SER A 212 3.06 -15.97 -2.11
N ILE A 213 3.65 -17.16 -2.03
CA ILE A 213 2.98 -18.42 -2.41
C ILE A 213 1.77 -18.67 -1.51
N CYS A 214 1.91 -18.44 -0.20
CA CYS A 214 0.82 -18.61 0.77
C CYS A 214 -0.36 -17.67 0.51
N LEU A 215 -0.11 -16.48 -0.03
CA LEU A 215 -1.15 -15.50 -0.40
C LEU A 215 -1.75 -15.81 -1.78
N PHE A 216 -0.92 -16.16 -2.75
CA PHE A 216 -1.32 -16.35 -4.15
C PHE A 216 -2.24 -17.56 -4.35
N ILE A 217 -1.90 -18.71 -3.74
CA ILE A 217 -2.64 -19.97 -3.93
C ILE A 217 -4.12 -19.88 -3.48
N PRO A 218 -4.44 -19.50 -2.22
CA PRO A 218 -5.83 -19.46 -1.78
C PRO A 218 -6.64 -18.40 -2.54
N THR A 219 -6.05 -17.25 -2.85
CA THR A 219 -6.74 -16.18 -3.57
C THR A 219 -7.04 -16.55 -5.02
N LEU A 220 -6.13 -17.26 -5.70
CA LEU A 220 -6.41 -17.83 -7.02
C LEU A 220 -7.47 -18.93 -6.98
N ALA A 221 -7.44 -19.81 -5.97
CA ALA A 221 -8.45 -20.87 -5.83
C ALA A 221 -9.86 -20.28 -5.70
N ILE A 222 -10.02 -19.25 -4.87
CA ILE A 222 -11.29 -18.52 -4.72
C ILE A 222 -11.71 -17.85 -6.04
N MET A 223 -10.77 -17.24 -6.75
CA MET A 223 -11.04 -16.63 -8.06
C MET A 223 -11.56 -17.65 -9.08
N LEU A 224 -10.93 -18.82 -9.19
CA LEU A 224 -11.33 -19.87 -10.12
C LEU A 224 -12.72 -20.42 -9.80
N ILE A 225 -13.02 -20.63 -8.52
CA ILE A 225 -14.36 -21.06 -8.06
C ILE A 225 -15.40 -20.01 -8.45
N LEU A 226 -15.14 -18.73 -8.18
CA LEU A 226 -16.06 -17.65 -8.51
C LEU A 226 -16.23 -17.47 -10.02
N MET A 227 -15.17 -17.62 -10.81
CA MET A 227 -15.26 -17.55 -12.27
C MET A 227 -16.12 -18.68 -12.84
N GLY A 228 -16.02 -19.89 -12.27
CA GLY A 228 -16.87 -21.03 -12.63
C GLY A 228 -18.35 -20.81 -12.31
N VAL A 229 -18.66 -20.18 -11.18
CA VAL A 229 -20.06 -19.87 -10.78
C VAL A 229 -20.64 -18.64 -11.51
N TYR A 230 -19.79 -17.69 -11.90
CA TYR A 230 -20.16 -16.39 -12.45
C TYR A 230 -19.52 -16.11 -13.83
N SER A 231 -19.67 -17.04 -14.77
CA SER A 231 -19.03 -17.00 -16.10
C SER A 231 -19.25 -15.67 -16.87
N ASN A 232 -20.47 -15.13 -16.88
CA ASN A 232 -20.79 -13.86 -17.57
C ASN A 232 -20.03 -12.63 -17.04
N TYR A 233 -19.40 -12.73 -15.86
CA TYR A 233 -18.74 -11.63 -15.19
C TYR A 233 -17.30 -11.97 -14.78
N ALA A 234 -16.73 -12.97 -15.44
CA ALA A 234 -15.37 -13.47 -15.23
C ALA A 234 -14.33 -12.35 -15.23
N LEU A 235 -14.43 -11.41 -16.19
CA LEU A 235 -13.45 -10.33 -16.35
C LEU A 235 -13.39 -9.40 -15.13
N SER A 236 -14.53 -8.92 -14.62
CA SER A 236 -14.49 -8.02 -13.46
C SER A 236 -14.02 -8.73 -12.19
N ILE A 237 -14.39 -10.01 -12.01
CA ILE A 237 -13.94 -10.82 -10.86
C ILE A 237 -12.42 -11.00 -10.96
N PHE A 238 -11.92 -11.39 -12.13
CA PHE A 238 -10.50 -11.53 -12.41
C PHE A 238 -9.71 -10.24 -12.11
N LEU A 239 -10.16 -9.09 -12.61
CA LEU A 239 -9.51 -7.81 -12.35
C LEU A 239 -9.49 -7.47 -10.85
N CYS A 240 -10.62 -7.59 -10.15
CA CYS A 240 -10.69 -7.29 -8.72
C CYS A 240 -9.77 -8.21 -7.90
N THR A 241 -9.71 -9.51 -8.23
CA THR A 241 -8.81 -10.45 -7.56
C THR A 241 -7.34 -10.15 -7.85
N LEU A 242 -6.98 -9.76 -9.08
CA LEU A 242 -5.62 -9.34 -9.43
C LEU A 242 -5.18 -8.14 -8.59
N PHE A 243 -6.04 -7.13 -8.42
CA PHE A 243 -5.76 -6.00 -7.53
C PHE A 243 -5.54 -6.44 -6.08
N ILE A 244 -6.40 -7.30 -5.52
CA ILE A 244 -6.24 -7.80 -4.14
C ILE A 244 -4.90 -8.54 -3.96
N ILE A 245 -4.52 -9.37 -4.95
CA ILE A 245 -3.24 -10.07 -4.96
C ILE A 245 -2.08 -9.05 -4.98
N GLY A 246 -2.16 -8.05 -5.85
CA GLY A 246 -1.16 -6.97 -5.96
C GLY A 246 -0.96 -6.22 -4.65
N GLU A 247 -2.04 -5.79 -3.99
CA GLU A 247 -1.97 -5.14 -2.67
C GLU A 247 -1.38 -6.09 -1.60
N GLY A 248 -1.72 -7.38 -1.66
CA GLY A 248 -1.15 -8.39 -0.77
C GLY A 248 0.37 -8.54 -0.92
N PHE A 249 0.88 -8.56 -2.16
CA PHE A 249 2.32 -8.55 -2.43
C PHE A 249 2.99 -7.27 -1.91
N PHE A 250 2.35 -6.12 -2.13
CA PHE A 250 2.86 -4.83 -1.69
C PHE A 250 2.98 -4.78 -0.16
N LEU A 251 1.95 -5.24 0.56
CA LEU A 251 1.96 -5.34 2.03
C LEU A 251 3.10 -6.24 2.55
N ILE A 252 3.34 -7.39 1.92
CA ILE A 252 4.47 -8.27 2.28
C ILE A 252 5.80 -7.55 2.03
N TRP A 253 5.93 -6.87 0.89
CA TRP A 253 7.14 -6.14 0.54
C TRP A 253 7.43 -5.02 1.53
N GLU A 254 6.43 -4.19 1.88
CA GLU A 254 6.58 -3.14 2.88
C GLU A 254 6.94 -3.70 4.26
N THR A 255 6.32 -4.80 4.64
CA THR A 255 6.66 -5.51 5.88
C THR A 255 8.12 -6.00 5.87
N GLN A 256 8.63 -6.48 4.71
CA GLN A 256 10.05 -6.83 4.57
C GLN A 256 10.98 -5.65 4.71
N MET A 257 10.57 -4.49 4.23
CA MET A 257 11.35 -3.26 4.33
C MET A 257 11.50 -2.80 5.78
N ILE A 258 10.52 -3.12 6.63
CA ILE A 258 10.49 -2.74 8.05
C ILE A 258 11.19 -3.77 8.94
N ILE A 259 10.99 -5.07 8.66
CA ILE A 259 11.45 -6.17 9.53
C ILE A 259 12.75 -6.83 9.01
N GLY A 260 12.96 -6.83 7.69
CA GLY A 260 14.00 -7.57 6.98
C GLY A 260 15.43 -7.08 7.23
N ASP A 261 16.40 -8.00 7.12
CA ASP A 261 17.78 -7.79 7.61
C ASP A 261 18.77 -7.25 6.55
N GLU A 262 18.43 -7.27 5.26
CA GLU A 262 19.38 -6.94 4.20
C GLU A 262 19.02 -5.68 3.38
N LYS A 263 19.89 -4.68 3.48
CA LYS A 263 20.13 -3.56 2.54
C LYS A 263 19.08 -2.45 2.40
N LEU A 264 17.84 -2.64 2.83
CA LEU A 264 16.83 -1.56 2.92
C LEU A 264 16.53 -1.18 4.36
N LYS A 265 17.56 -0.77 5.11
CA LYS A 265 17.36 -0.26 6.47
C LYS A 265 16.85 1.18 6.38
N LEU A 266 15.56 1.37 6.61
CA LEU A 266 15.04 2.64 7.13
C LEU A 266 15.92 3.06 8.32
N THR A 267 16.22 4.36 8.41
CA THR A 267 16.97 4.86 9.57
C THR A 267 16.10 4.67 10.82
N ILE A 268 16.71 4.47 11.99
CA ILE A 268 16.01 4.31 13.29
C ILE A 268 14.99 5.46 13.52
N ASP A 269 15.23 6.61 12.89
CA ASP A 269 14.42 7.83 12.96
C ASP A 269 13.26 7.90 11.95
N ASP A 270 13.07 6.89 11.08
CA ASP A 270 12.06 6.90 10.01
C ASP A 270 10.85 5.96 10.31
N TYR A 271 10.65 5.54 11.56
CA TYR A 271 9.57 4.58 11.92
C TYR A 271 8.17 5.14 11.63
N GLU A 272 7.96 6.47 11.71
CA GLU A 272 6.69 7.11 11.36
C GLU A 272 6.35 6.93 9.87
N ILE A 273 7.35 7.00 8.99
CA ILE A 273 7.15 6.82 7.54
C ILE A 273 6.84 5.35 7.24
N GLY A 274 7.53 4.42 7.91
CA GLY A 274 7.22 2.98 7.81
C GLY A 274 5.80 2.65 8.26
N SER A 275 5.34 3.25 9.37
CA SER A 275 3.96 3.11 9.85
C SER A 275 2.96 3.65 8.83
N LEU A 276 3.18 4.86 8.32
CA LEU A 276 2.30 5.51 7.36
C LEU A 276 2.11 4.67 6.08
N LEU A 277 3.20 4.06 5.63
CA LEU A 277 3.23 3.23 4.44
C LEU A 277 2.39 1.95 4.66
N LEU A 278 2.62 1.23 5.77
CA LEU A 278 1.78 0.08 6.16
C LEU A 278 0.30 0.46 6.33
N TYR A 279 0.03 1.61 6.96
CA TYR A 279 -1.32 2.12 7.15
C TYR A 279 -2.03 2.36 5.82
N ALA A 280 -1.38 3.05 4.89
CA ALA A 280 -1.94 3.32 3.56
C ALA A 280 -2.25 2.02 2.81
N SER A 281 -1.39 1.01 2.92
CA SER A 281 -1.59 -0.31 2.30
C SER A 281 -2.73 -1.11 2.92
N ILE A 282 -2.89 -1.07 4.25
CA ILE A 282 -4.04 -1.70 4.92
C ILE A 282 -5.35 -1.02 4.50
N ILE A 283 -5.40 0.30 4.43
CA ILE A 283 -6.59 1.03 3.99
C ILE A 283 -6.90 0.74 2.51
N GLN A 284 -5.88 0.69 1.64
CA GLN A 284 -6.07 0.29 0.24
C GLN A 284 -6.60 -1.14 0.12
N LEU A 285 -6.12 -2.06 0.96
CA LEU A 285 -6.64 -3.42 1.02
C LEU A 285 -8.12 -3.46 1.42
N ILE A 286 -8.56 -2.67 2.43
CA ILE A 286 -9.98 -2.52 2.78
C ILE A 286 -10.78 -2.05 1.56
N TRP A 287 -10.31 -1.01 0.87
CA TRP A 287 -10.98 -0.47 -0.31
C TRP A 287 -11.12 -1.50 -1.44
N ARG A 288 -10.06 -2.27 -1.74
CA ARG A 288 -10.11 -3.33 -2.76
C ARG A 288 -11.10 -4.43 -2.40
N ILE A 289 -11.11 -4.85 -1.13
CA ILE A 289 -12.06 -5.86 -0.64
C ILE A 289 -13.49 -5.32 -0.71
N MET A 290 -13.72 -4.06 -0.35
CA MET A 290 -15.04 -3.42 -0.49
C MET A 290 -15.54 -3.46 -1.95
N ILE A 291 -14.70 -3.02 -2.91
CA ILE A 291 -15.06 -3.06 -4.34
C ILE A 291 -15.37 -4.48 -4.80
N TRP A 292 -14.59 -5.45 -4.35
CA TRP A 292 -14.82 -6.85 -4.69
C TRP A 292 -16.16 -7.37 -4.16
N ILE A 293 -16.53 -7.06 -2.92
CA ILE A 293 -17.83 -7.42 -2.34
C ILE A 293 -18.98 -6.72 -3.10
N MET A 294 -18.84 -5.43 -3.40
CA MET A 294 -19.83 -4.68 -4.18
C MET A 294 -20.06 -5.32 -5.56
N ALA A 295 -18.97 -5.66 -6.26
CA ALA A 295 -19.04 -6.32 -7.55
C ALA A 295 -19.76 -7.68 -7.50
N ILE A 296 -19.70 -8.40 -6.39
CA ILE A 296 -20.45 -9.66 -6.20
C ILE A 296 -21.92 -9.37 -5.87
N LYS A 297 -22.19 -8.38 -5.01
CA LYS A 297 -23.54 -8.07 -4.53
C LYS A 297 -24.43 -7.51 -5.63
N ASP A 298 -23.93 -6.54 -6.39
CA ASP A 298 -24.65 -5.94 -7.53
C ASP A 298 -25.09 -7.01 -8.53
N LYS A 299 -24.19 -7.96 -8.83
CA LYS A 299 -24.47 -9.09 -9.72
C LYS A 299 -25.45 -10.10 -9.14
N LYS A 300 -25.51 -10.27 -7.81
CA LYS A 300 -26.49 -11.13 -7.15
C LYS A 300 -27.89 -10.53 -7.30
N VAL A 301 -28.03 -9.23 -7.03
CA VAL A 301 -29.29 -8.49 -7.19
C VAL A 301 -29.79 -8.56 -8.63
N GLY A 302 -28.91 -8.35 -9.62
CA GLY A 302 -29.27 -8.46 -11.05
C GLY A 302 -29.82 -9.84 -11.43
N ARG A 303 -29.25 -10.94 -10.94
CA ARG A 303 -29.78 -12.29 -11.21
C ARG A 303 -31.14 -12.54 -10.58
N GLU A 304 -31.38 -12.00 -9.39
CA GLU A 304 -32.64 -12.17 -8.66
C GLU A 304 -33.78 -11.46 -9.41
N ILE A 305 -33.54 -10.22 -9.86
CA ILE A 305 -34.49 -9.46 -10.69
C ILE A 305 -34.78 -10.18 -12.02
N VAL A 306 -33.76 -10.70 -12.70
CA VAL A 306 -33.96 -11.44 -13.96
C VAL A 306 -34.78 -12.72 -13.72
N ARG A 307 -34.55 -13.44 -12.62
CA ARG A 307 -35.36 -14.62 -12.26
C ARG A 307 -36.80 -14.25 -11.98
N GLU A 308 -37.05 -13.19 -11.21
CA GLU A 308 -38.42 -12.72 -10.90
C GLU A 308 -39.16 -12.27 -12.17
N CYS A 309 -38.52 -11.51 -13.05
CA CYS A 309 -39.09 -11.12 -14.34
C CYS A 309 -39.40 -12.34 -15.21
N THR A 310 -38.52 -13.36 -15.23
CA THR A 310 -38.74 -14.58 -16.01
C THR A 310 -39.93 -15.38 -15.47
N LEU A 311 -40.04 -15.54 -14.14
CA LEU A 311 -41.18 -16.18 -13.48
C LEU A 311 -42.49 -15.44 -13.75
N HIS A 312 -42.46 -14.11 -13.72
CA HIS A 312 -43.64 -13.29 -13.98
C HIS A 312 -44.10 -13.39 -15.45
N GLN A 313 -43.17 -13.53 -16.40
CA GLN A 313 -43.49 -13.77 -17.82
C GLN A 313 -44.07 -15.17 -18.04
N LEU A 314 -43.53 -16.21 -17.38
CA LEU A 314 -44.04 -17.58 -17.46
C LEU A 314 -45.47 -17.70 -16.92
N ASN A 315 -45.74 -17.10 -15.75
CA ASN A 315 -47.10 -17.07 -15.18
C ASN A 315 -48.08 -16.32 -16.09
N LYS A 316 -47.66 -15.23 -16.73
CA LYS A 316 -48.51 -14.47 -17.66
C LYS A 316 -48.82 -15.24 -18.95
N LYS A 317 -47.88 -16.09 -19.41
CA LYS A 317 -48.07 -16.94 -20.59
C LYS A 317 -49.02 -18.11 -20.30
N SER A 318 -48.86 -18.75 -19.14
CA SER A 318 -49.76 -19.81 -18.67
C SER A 318 -51.21 -19.33 -18.49
N TYR A 319 -51.42 -18.10 -17.98
CA TYR A 319 -52.76 -17.51 -17.87
C TYR A 319 -53.42 -17.22 -19.22
N LYS A 320 -52.63 -16.93 -20.27
CA LYS A 320 -53.14 -16.72 -21.63
C LYS A 320 -53.47 -18.02 -22.37
N GLU A 321 -52.81 -19.13 -22.03
CA GLU A 321 -53.07 -20.44 -22.63
C GLU A 321 -54.24 -21.17 -21.95
N ALA A 322 -54.61 -20.77 -20.73
CA ALA A 322 -55.74 -21.33 -19.98
C ALA A 322 -57.11 -20.66 -20.28
N LYS A 323 -57.17 -19.71 -21.22
CA LYS A 323 -58.36 -18.92 -21.56
C LYS A 323 -58.68 -19.04 -23.04
#